data_AF-M0ZHS9-F1
#
_entry.id   AF-M0ZHS9-F1
#
_cell.length_a   1.000
_cell.length_b   1.000
_cell.length_c   1.000
_cell.angle_alpha   90.00
_cell.angle_beta   90.00
_cell.angle_gamma   90.00
#
_symmetry.space_group_name_H-M   'P 1'
#
loop_
_entity.id
_entity.type
_entity.pdbx_description
1 polymer ?
#
loop_
_entity_poly.entity_id
_entity_poly.type
_entity_poly.pdbx_seq_one_letter_code
_entity_poly.pdbx_strand_id
1 'polypeptide(L)'
;MGTMSEAYPHLIFDKFSTKLGERTVNILKHLFPVPKPDTKRILTFANQSDYISFRHHVYEKHGGPKSIELKEVGPRFELRLYQIKLGTMDQDEAQIEWVIKPYMNTSKKRTLLGD
;
A
#
# COMPACT_ATOMS: atom_id res chain seq x y z
N MET A 1 3.07 14.56 21.40
CA MET A 1 3.16 13.47 20.40
C MET A 1 4.59 12.97 20.42
N GLY A 2 4.81 11.67 20.62
CA GLY A 2 6.17 11.11 20.73
C GLY A 2 6.93 11.15 19.40
N THR A 3 8.25 11.11 19.46
CA THR A 3 9.12 11.01 18.27
C THR A 3 8.88 9.68 17.55
N MET A 4 8.58 9.76 16.25
CA MET A 4 8.41 8.57 15.40
C MET A 4 9.77 8.05 14.94
N SER A 5 9.94 6.73 14.90
CA SER A 5 11.17 6.13 14.37
C SER A 5 11.33 6.40 12.87
N GLU A 6 12.48 6.93 12.48
CA GLU A 6 12.87 7.15 11.08
C GLU A 6 13.49 5.91 10.43
N ALA A 7 13.54 4.78 11.15
CA ALA A 7 14.02 3.53 10.59
C ALA A 7 13.22 3.14 9.33
N TYR A 8 13.91 2.53 8.38
CA TYR A 8 13.30 2.05 7.14
C TYR A 8 12.27 0.97 7.46
N PRO A 9 11.04 1.06 6.94
CA PRO A 9 9.97 0.15 7.29
C PRO A 9 10.01 -1.14 6.47
N HIS A 10 9.60 -2.25 7.06
CA HIS A 10 9.13 -3.40 6.30
C HIS A 10 7.77 -3.08 5.67
N LEU A 11 7.57 -3.51 4.43
CA LEU A 11 6.31 -3.30 3.70
C LEU A 11 5.56 -4.63 3.58
N ILE A 12 4.26 -4.59 3.84
CA ILE A 12 3.33 -5.71 3.64
C ILE A 12 2.31 -5.28 2.60
N PHE A 13 2.17 -6.08 1.53
CA PHE A 13 1.12 -5.93 0.53
C PHE A 13 0.23 -7.18 0.57
N ASP A 14 -1.04 -6.99 0.90
CA ASP A 14 -2.02 -8.08 1.01
C ASP A 14 -3.08 -7.95 -0.10
N LYS A 15 -3.40 -9.09 -0.75
CA LYS A 15 -4.43 -9.22 -1.81
C LYS A 15 -4.25 -8.37 -3.07
N PHE A 16 -3.02 -8.27 -3.56
CA PHE A 16 -2.69 -7.69 -4.88
C PHE A 16 -2.30 -8.79 -5.86
N SER A 17 -3.28 -9.47 -6.46
CA SER A 17 -3.07 -10.65 -7.30
C SER A 17 -3.19 -10.40 -8.81
N THR A 18 -3.77 -9.27 -9.22
CA THR A 18 -3.89 -8.94 -10.65
C THR A 18 -2.63 -8.24 -11.18
N LYS A 19 -2.46 -8.18 -12.50
CA LYS A 19 -1.38 -7.41 -13.15
C LYS A 19 -1.41 -5.92 -12.75
N LEU A 20 -2.60 -5.33 -12.63
CA LEU A 20 -2.76 -3.94 -12.17
C LEU A 20 -2.39 -3.82 -10.68
N GLY A 21 -2.75 -4.83 -9.88
CA GLY A 21 -2.35 -4.94 -8.48
C GLY A 21 -0.83 -4.97 -8.33
N GLU A 22 -0.15 -5.88 -9.04
CA GLU A 22 1.30 -5.97 -9.07
C GLU A 22 1.96 -4.66 -9.52
N ARG A 23 1.40 -4.00 -10.54
CA ARG A 23 1.83 -2.67 -11.00
C ARG A 23 1.72 -1.63 -9.90
N THR A 24 0.60 -1.62 -9.18
CA THR A 24 0.35 -0.70 -8.05
C THR A 24 1.32 -0.95 -6.90
N VAL A 25 1.53 -2.22 -6.53
CA VAL A 25 2.54 -2.63 -5.54
C VAL A 25 3.92 -2.15 -5.97
N ASN A 26 4.27 -2.29 -7.25
CA ASN A 26 5.57 -1.89 -7.76
C ASN A 26 5.78 -0.37 -7.63
N ILE A 27 4.76 0.44 -7.88
CA ILE A 27 4.83 1.90 -7.68
C ILE A 27 4.99 2.23 -6.19
N LEU A 28 4.12 1.68 -5.33
CA LEU A 28 4.08 2.01 -3.90
C LEU A 28 5.33 1.55 -3.15
N LYS A 29 5.87 0.35 -3.45
CA LYS A 29 7.04 -0.17 -2.73
C LYS A 29 8.31 0.64 -2.99
N HIS A 30 8.44 1.22 -4.19
CA HIS A 30 9.61 2.03 -4.57
C HIS A 30 9.55 3.46 -4.03
N LEU A 31 8.49 3.83 -3.30
CA LEU A 31 8.46 5.05 -2.51
C LEU A 31 9.28 4.92 -1.22
N PHE A 32 9.66 3.69 -0.83
CA PHE A 32 10.36 3.41 0.42
C PHE A 32 11.72 2.76 0.16
N PRO A 33 12.72 3.07 1.01
CA PRO A 33 14.03 2.43 0.95
C PRO A 33 13.99 0.98 1.44
N VAL A 34 15.00 0.20 1.07
CA VAL A 34 15.13 -1.21 1.48
C VAL A 34 15.38 -1.31 2.99
N PRO A 35 14.53 -2.02 3.75
CA PRO A 35 14.69 -2.15 5.19
C PRO A 35 15.85 -3.10 5.57
N LYS A 36 16.45 -2.86 6.73
CA LYS A 36 17.32 -3.84 7.38
C LYS A 36 16.48 -4.96 8.01
N PRO A 37 16.99 -6.19 8.15
CA PRO A 37 16.22 -7.32 8.71
C PRO A 37 15.74 -7.14 10.16
N ASP A 38 16.35 -6.23 10.92
CA ASP A 38 16.13 -5.99 12.34
C ASP A 38 15.16 -4.84 12.64
N THR A 39 14.66 -4.14 11.62
CA THR A 39 13.72 -3.03 11.82
C THR A 39 12.37 -3.54 12.34
N LYS A 40 11.82 -2.77 13.29
CA LYS A 40 10.54 -3.08 13.94
C LYS A 40 9.35 -2.34 13.33
N ARG A 41 9.62 -1.45 12.39
CA ARG A 41 8.61 -0.59 11.76
C ARG A 41 7.98 -1.33 10.58
N ILE A 42 6.66 -1.35 10.52
CA ILE A 42 5.89 -2.04 9.49
C ILE A 42 4.86 -1.08 8.90
N LEU A 43 4.81 -1.02 7.57
CA LEU A 43 3.74 -0.40 6.79
C LEU A 43 2.95 -1.49 6.09
N THR A 44 1.64 -1.50 6.31
CA THR A 44 0.73 -2.46 5.70
C THR A 44 -0.15 -1.75 4.69
N PHE A 45 -0.20 -2.29 3.47
CA PHE A 45 -1.14 -1.97 2.42
C PHE A 45 -2.00 -3.20 2.18
N ALA A 46 -3.21 -3.22 2.71
CA ALA A 46 -4.13 -4.35 2.56
C ALA A 46 -5.24 -3.97 1.58
N ASN A 47 -5.39 -4.71 0.49
CA ASN A 47 -6.45 -4.48 -0.47
C ASN A 47 -7.73 -5.23 -0.06
N GLN A 48 -8.85 -4.53 -0.01
CA GLN A 48 -10.18 -5.10 0.20
C GLN A 48 -11.18 -4.39 -0.72
N SER A 49 -11.73 -5.11 -1.70
CA SER A 49 -12.70 -4.56 -2.65
C SER A 49 -12.20 -3.29 -3.38
N ASP A 50 -10.94 -3.30 -3.83
CA ASP A 50 -10.22 -2.19 -4.47
C ASP A 50 -9.98 -0.95 -3.59
N TYR A 51 -10.22 -1.05 -2.28
CA TYR A 51 -9.76 -0.08 -1.30
C TYR A 51 -8.48 -0.61 -0.65
N ILE A 52 -7.43 0.19 -0.69
CA ILE A 52 -6.14 -0.12 -0.09
C ILE A 52 -6.11 0.53 1.30
N SER A 53 -6.31 -0.29 2.31
CA SER A 53 -6.17 0.10 3.71
C SER A 53 -4.69 0.23 4.06
N PHE A 54 -4.26 1.45 4.34
CA PHE A 54 -2.92 1.74 4.82
C PHE A 54 -2.91 1.81 6.35
N ARG A 55 -1.98 1.10 6.99
CA ARG A 55 -1.72 1.19 8.42
C ARG A 55 -0.24 1.22 8.72
N HIS A 56 0.14 1.98 9.74
CA HIS A 56 1.52 2.13 10.17
C HIS A 56 1.69 1.68 11.62
N HIS A 57 2.44 0.59 11.79
CA HIS A 57 2.68 -0.03 13.08
C HIS A 57 4.18 -0.13 13.40
N VAL A 58 4.48 -0.23 14.68
CA VAL A 58 5.74 -0.77 15.20
C VAL A 58 5.38 -2.03 15.98
N TYR A 59 6.20 -3.07 15.88
CA TYR A 59 5.99 -4.28 16.66
C TYR A 59 7.04 -4.44 17.77
N GLU A 60 6.61 -5.00 18.89
CA GLU A 60 7.47 -5.40 20.00
C GLU A 60 7.38 -6.91 20.21
N LYS A 61 8.50 -7.54 20.59
CA LYS A 61 8.62 -8.98 20.83
C LYS A 61 9.07 -9.17 22.28
N HIS A 62 8.13 -9.40 23.19
CA HIS A 62 8.44 -9.48 24.62
C HIS A 62 8.92 -10.86 25.09
N GLY A 63 8.75 -11.93 24.29
CA GLY A 63 9.12 -13.28 24.74
C GLY A 63 9.13 -14.38 23.68
N GLY A 64 9.36 -14.05 22.40
CA GLY A 64 9.48 -15.02 21.31
C GLY A 64 8.50 -14.80 20.15
N PRO A 65 8.42 -15.74 19.19
CA PRO A 65 7.66 -15.56 17.94
C PRO A 65 6.13 -15.44 18.13
N LYS A 66 5.59 -15.98 19.23
CA LYS A 66 4.14 -15.98 19.52
C LYS A 66 3.67 -14.72 20.27
N SER A 67 4.58 -13.90 20.78
CA SER A 67 4.27 -12.70 21.57
C SER A 67 4.68 -11.43 20.83
N ILE A 68 4.12 -11.26 19.62
CA ILE A 68 4.24 -10.04 18.84
C ILE A 68 3.10 -9.11 19.22
N GLU A 69 3.44 -7.95 19.78
CA GLU A 69 2.48 -6.88 20.06
C GLU A 69 2.65 -5.77 19.02
N LEU A 70 1.55 -5.29 18.45
CA LEU A 70 1.54 -4.22 17.46
C LEU A 70 1.06 -2.92 18.10
N LYS A 71 1.85 -1.87 17.95
CA LYS A 71 1.51 -0.51 18.35
C LYS A 71 1.34 0.35 17.12
N GLU A 72 0.17 0.95 16.97
CA GLU A 72 -0.09 1.90 15.90
C GLU A 72 0.60 3.24 16.18
N VAL A 73 1.31 3.77 15.19
CA VAL A 73 2.13 4.98 15.35
C VAL A 73 1.82 6.06 14.31
N GLY A 74 1.26 5.68 13.16
CA GLY A 74 1.00 6.60 12.06
C GLY A 74 -0.47 6.73 11.70
N PRO A 75 -0.78 7.51 10.65
CA PRO A 75 -2.14 7.74 10.21
C PRO A 75 -2.77 6.48 9.59
N ARG A 76 -4.11 6.45 9.59
CA ARG A 76 -4.91 5.47 8.88
C ARG A 76 -5.44 6.09 7.60
N PHE A 77 -5.21 5.44 6.46
CA PHE A 77 -5.78 5.84 5.18
C PHE A 77 -6.54 4.69 4.54
N GLU A 78 -7.55 5.06 3.76
CA GLU A 78 -8.17 4.19 2.77
C GLU A 78 -7.92 4.85 1.42
N LEU A 79 -7.12 4.19 0.58
CA LEU A 79 -6.74 4.69 -0.74
C LEU A 79 -7.54 3.95 -1.80
N ARG A 80 -7.87 4.64 -2.89
CA ARG A 80 -8.47 4.00 -4.07
C ARG A 80 -7.74 4.47 -5.32
N LEU A 81 -7.23 3.52 -6.09
CA LEU A 81 -6.56 3.83 -7.36
C LEU A 81 -7.59 4.36 -8.35
N TYR A 82 -7.36 5.58 -8.87
CA TYR A 82 -8.23 6.19 -9.88
C TYR A 82 -7.55 6.27 -11.25
N GLN A 83 -6.23 6.42 -11.32
CA GLN A 83 -5.50 6.57 -12.56
C GLN A 83 -4.02 6.20 -12.40
N ILE A 84 -3.43 5.66 -13.46
CA ILE A 84 -1.98 5.51 -13.66
C ILE A 84 -1.63 6.14 -15.01
N LYS A 85 -0.67 7.07 -15.02
CA LYS A 85 -0.10 7.70 -16.22
C LYS A 85 1.36 7.25 -16.40
N LEU A 86 1.80 7.13 -17.65
CA LEU A 86 3.20 6.85 -18.03
C LEU A 86 4.02 8.14 -18.15
N GLY A 87 3.96 8.99 -17.13
CA GLY A 87 4.64 10.28 -17.12
C GLY A 87 4.68 10.87 -15.71
N THR A 88 5.31 12.04 -15.61
CA THR A 88 5.39 12.81 -14.36
C THR A 88 4.11 13.59 -14.12
N MET A 89 3.95 14.15 -12.91
CA MET A 89 2.75 14.91 -12.56
C MET A 89 2.54 16.14 -13.43
N ASP A 90 3.63 16.78 -13.89
CA ASP A 90 3.59 17.99 -14.71
C ASP A 90 3.32 17.71 -16.21
N GLN A 91 3.30 16.43 -16.60
CA GLN A 91 3.06 16.02 -17.99
C GLN A 91 1.59 15.68 -18.21
N ASP A 92 0.78 16.70 -18.50
CA ASP A 92 -0.66 16.53 -18.71
C ASP A 92 -0.99 15.56 -19.85
N GLU A 93 -0.23 15.65 -20.95
CA GLU A 93 -0.39 14.86 -22.18
C GLU A 93 0.21 13.44 -22.10
N ALA A 94 0.73 13.03 -20.93
CA ALA A 94 1.29 11.69 -20.77
C ALA A 94 0.23 10.60 -21.02
N GLN A 95 0.65 9.51 -21.67
CA GLN A 95 -0.21 8.39 -21.97
C GLN A 95 -0.81 7.78 -20.69
N ILE A 96 -2.12 7.55 -20.70
CA ILE A 96 -2.83 6.90 -19.61
C ILE A 96 -2.62 5.38 -19.72
N GLU A 97 -1.97 4.79 -18.72
CA GLU A 97 -1.81 3.34 -18.60
C GLU A 97 -3.14 2.70 -18.17
N TRP A 98 -3.78 3.28 -17.16
CA TRP A 98 -5.04 2.78 -16.62
C TRP A 98 -5.85 3.92 -15.99
N VAL A 99 -7.18 3.82 -16.05
CA VAL A 99 -8.11 4.77 -15.41
C VAL A 99 -9.37 4.05 -14.95
N ILE A 100 -9.89 4.47 -13.79
CA ILE A 100 -11.17 4.00 -13.28
C ILE A 100 -12.31 4.53 -14.15
N LYS A 101 -13.23 3.66 -14.55
CA LYS A 101 -14.40 4.01 -15.37
C LYS A 101 -15.68 3.77 -14.56
N PRO A 102 -16.12 4.72 -13.72
CA PRO A 102 -17.21 4.48 -12.77
C PRO A 102 -18.59 4.30 -13.43
N TYR A 103 -18.78 4.89 -14.62
CA TYR A 103 -20.08 4.93 -15.31
C TYR A 103 -20.33 3.75 -16.26
N MET A 104 -19.62 2.63 -16.13
CA MET A 104 -19.94 1.40 -16.87
C MET A 104 -20.80 0.48 -16.01
N ASN A 105 -21.80 -0.17 -16.61
CA ASN A 105 -22.73 -1.06 -15.90
C ASN A 105 -22.03 -2.19 -15.13
N THR A 106 -20.88 -2.66 -15.60
CA THR A 106 -20.11 -3.75 -14.97
C THR A 106 -19.10 -3.26 -13.94
N SER A 107 -18.89 -1.95 -13.78
CA SER A 107 -17.80 -1.41 -12.93
C SER A 107 -17.93 -1.78 -11.46
N LYS A 108 -19.15 -1.93 -10.94
CA LYS A 108 -19.39 -2.32 -9.54
C LYS A 108 -19.11 -3.81 -9.26
N LYS A 109 -19.00 -4.64 -10.32
CA LYS A 109 -18.85 -6.09 -10.21
C LYS A 109 -17.41 -6.57 -10.43
N ARG A 110 -16.51 -5.67 -10.82
CA ARG A 110 -15.13 -6.02 -11.20
C ARG A 110 -14.21 -5.71 -10.04
N THR A 111 -13.45 -6.72 -9.59
CA THR A 111 -12.26 -6.52 -8.77
C THR A 111 -11.10 -6.14 -9.70
N LEU A 112 -10.40 -5.04 -9.37
CA LEU A 112 -9.36 -4.46 -10.23
C LEU A 112 -7.95 -4.78 -9.73
N LEU A 113 -7.73 -4.78 -8.41
CA LEU A 113 -6.40 -4.95 -7.80
C LEU A 113 -6.11 -6.40 -7.41
N GLY A 114 -7.11 -7.13 -6.92
CA GLY A 114 -6.99 -8.52 -6.51
C GLY A 114 -8.03 -8.91 -5.47
N ASP A 115 -8.24 -10.22 -5.33
CA ASP A 115 -9.07 -10.85 -4.29
C ASP A 115 -8.22 -11.36 -3.12
#